data_AF-A0A015LJJ4-F1
#
_entry.id   AF-A0A015LJJ4-F1
#
_cell.length_a   1.000
_cell.length_b   1.000
_cell.length_c   1.000
_cell.angle_alpha   90.00
_cell.angle_beta   90.00
_cell.angle_gamma   90.00
#
_symmetry.space_group_name_H-M   'P 1'
#
loop_
_entity.id
_entity.type
_entity.pdbx_description
1 polymer ?
#
loop_
_entity_poly.entity_id
_entity_poly.type
_entity_poly.pdbx_seq_one_letter_code
_entity_poly.pdbx_strand_id
1 'polypeptide(L)'
;MDDSTLIASSKSGIEDRLSITAEFYTLNNVQANSAKYVLLSSSSPSSKIIFDLLPSSLITVTSLSLSSLALNTSFRFLGVWFSLSASSQFVLKQMRSMVKDMAALLGPKKLLAQHVAYLYNAVLLPKLEFHLQTTLFSESTIQSIIKLMFSVLRKKAGLAVTTPLALNFAFYAISYLQGYLSAESCPITISLEL
;
A
#
# COMPACT_ATOMS: atom_id res chain seq x y z
N MET A 1 16.53 -10.73 -1.72
CA MET A 1 15.19 -10.23 -2.13
C MET A 1 14.88 -10.90 -3.45
N ASP A 2 13.70 -11.50 -3.58
CA ASP A 2 13.27 -12.35 -4.71
C ASP A 2 12.23 -11.67 -5.59
N ASP A 3 11.45 -10.74 -5.05
CA ASP A 3 10.48 -9.95 -5.81
C ASP A 3 11.17 -9.04 -6.83
N SER A 4 10.82 -9.22 -8.11
CA SER A 4 11.33 -8.43 -9.24
C SER A 4 10.19 -7.76 -10.00
N THR A 5 10.43 -6.56 -10.54
CA THR A 5 9.41 -5.82 -11.31
C THR A 5 10.00 -5.37 -12.64
N LEU A 6 9.30 -5.70 -13.73
CA LEU A 6 9.65 -5.28 -15.08
C LEU A 6 8.69 -4.17 -15.51
N ILE A 7 9.24 -3.06 -16.02
CA ILE A 7 8.48 -1.89 -16.45
C ILE A 7 8.91 -1.56 -17.87
N ALA A 8 7.96 -1.48 -18.80
CA ALA A 8 8.19 -0.95 -20.13
C ALA A 8 6.95 -0.19 -20.62
N SER A 9 7.14 0.69 -21.60
CA SER A 9 6.07 1.48 -22.21
C SER A 9 5.29 0.72 -23.28
N SER A 10 5.75 -0.46 -23.71
CA SER A 10 5.15 -1.24 -24.79
C SER A 10 5.18 -2.75 -24.48
N LYS A 11 4.31 -3.50 -25.18
CA LYS A 11 4.29 -4.97 -25.11
C LYS A 11 5.64 -5.56 -25.50
N SER A 12 6.19 -5.14 -26.65
CA SER A 12 7.50 -5.58 -27.13
C SER A 12 8.62 -5.28 -26.13
N GLY A 13 8.59 -4.12 -25.45
CA GLY A 13 9.57 -3.83 -24.41
C GLY A 13 9.46 -4.76 -23.18
N ILE A 14 8.27 -5.27 -22.86
CA ILE A 14 8.09 -6.32 -21.84
C ILE A 14 8.58 -7.68 -22.35
N GLU A 15 8.32 -8.03 -23.61
CA GLU A 15 8.80 -9.27 -24.25
C GLU A 15 10.33 -9.35 -24.23
N ASP A 16 11.01 -8.27 -24.60
CA ASP A 16 12.46 -8.18 -24.57
C ASP A 16 13.01 -8.36 -23.15
N ARG A 17 12.42 -7.66 -22.17
CA ARG A 17 12.82 -7.75 -20.75
C ARG A 17 12.56 -9.14 -20.17
N LEU A 18 11.45 -9.77 -20.50
CA LEU A 18 11.14 -11.14 -20.07
C LEU A 18 12.13 -12.13 -20.69
N SER A 19 12.51 -11.94 -21.95
CA SER A 19 13.50 -12.78 -22.63
C SER A 19 14.86 -12.69 -21.92
N ILE A 20 15.38 -11.47 -21.71
CA ILE A 20 16.63 -11.24 -20.97
C ILE A 20 16.57 -11.82 -19.56
N THR A 21 15.45 -11.63 -18.86
CA THR A 21 15.25 -12.14 -17.50
C THR A 21 15.24 -13.67 -17.47
N ALA A 22 14.60 -14.32 -18.44
CA ALA A 22 14.57 -15.77 -18.55
C ALA A 22 15.97 -16.34 -18.81
N GLU A 23 16.77 -15.74 -19.71
CA GLU A 23 18.15 -16.17 -19.92
C GLU A 23 18.99 -15.99 -18.66
N PHE A 24 18.88 -14.83 -18.00
CA PHE A 24 19.60 -14.54 -16.77
C PHE A 24 19.27 -15.55 -15.67
N TYR A 25 17.99 -15.90 -15.49
CA TYR A 25 17.58 -16.89 -14.50
C TYR A 25 18.08 -18.29 -14.84
N THR A 26 18.01 -18.72 -16.11
CA THR A 26 18.57 -20.00 -16.53
C THR A 26 20.07 -20.08 -16.27
N LEU A 27 20.83 -19.05 -16.64
CA LEU A 27 22.29 -19.00 -16.43
C LEU A 27 22.69 -19.11 -14.95
N ASN A 28 21.86 -18.57 -14.06
CA ASN A 28 22.10 -18.58 -12.63
C ASN A 28 21.43 -19.76 -11.90
N ASN A 29 20.86 -20.73 -12.63
CA ASN A 29 20.09 -21.84 -12.06
C ASN A 29 18.97 -21.38 -11.10
N VAL A 30 18.33 -20.25 -11.43
CA VAL A 30 17.19 -19.70 -10.70
C VAL A 30 15.91 -20.04 -11.47
N GLN A 31 14.87 -20.49 -10.77
CA GLN A 31 13.56 -20.73 -11.37
C GLN A 31 12.56 -19.72 -10.84
N ALA A 32 12.01 -18.91 -11.75
CA ALA A 32 10.95 -17.98 -11.41
C ALA A 32 9.57 -18.65 -11.39
N ASN A 33 8.73 -18.27 -10.42
CA ASN A 33 7.37 -18.77 -10.31
C ASN A 33 6.43 -17.92 -11.16
N SER A 34 6.21 -18.33 -12.41
CA SER A 34 5.31 -17.64 -13.35
C SER A 34 3.86 -17.57 -12.87
N ALA A 35 3.40 -18.48 -12.00
CA ALA A 35 2.06 -18.43 -11.44
C ALA A 35 1.85 -17.25 -10.46
N LYS A 36 2.94 -16.64 -9.96
CA LYS A 36 2.89 -15.44 -9.12
C LYS A 36 2.99 -14.14 -9.92
N TYR A 37 3.19 -14.21 -11.23
CA TYR A 37 3.33 -12.99 -12.03
C TYR A 37 2.00 -12.24 -12.11
N VAL A 38 2.07 -10.93 -11.91
CA VAL A 38 0.93 -10.03 -12.01
C VAL A 38 1.23 -9.05 -13.13
N LEU A 39 0.36 -9.00 -14.14
CA LEU A 39 0.45 -8.04 -15.22
C LEU A 39 -0.41 -6.82 -14.92
N LEU A 40 0.20 -5.64 -15.00
CA LEU A 40 -0.49 -4.36 -14.94
C LEU A 40 -0.42 -3.71 -16.32
N SER A 41 -1.56 -3.51 -16.96
CA SER A 41 -1.64 -2.83 -18.26
C SER A 41 -2.80 -1.84 -18.28
N SER A 42 -2.49 -0.60 -18.65
CA SER A 42 -3.49 0.45 -18.87
C SER A 42 -4.20 0.32 -20.22
N SER A 43 -3.55 -0.27 -21.24
CA SER A 43 -4.07 -0.36 -22.60
C SER A 43 -5.05 -1.51 -22.80
N SER A 44 -4.93 -2.59 -22.03
CA SER A 44 -5.76 -3.79 -22.17
C SER A 44 -6.06 -4.43 -20.80
N PRO A 45 -6.80 -3.73 -19.92
CA PRO A 45 -7.13 -4.24 -18.59
C PRO A 45 -8.05 -5.45 -18.66
N SER A 46 -7.95 -6.36 -17.68
CA SER A 46 -8.79 -7.57 -17.58
C SER A 46 -8.71 -8.52 -18.77
N SER A 47 -7.69 -8.38 -19.62
CA SER A 47 -7.48 -9.22 -20.81
C SER A 47 -6.38 -10.25 -20.56
N LYS A 48 -6.48 -11.41 -21.24
CA LYS A 48 -5.40 -12.39 -21.29
C LYS A 48 -4.45 -12.00 -22.43
N ILE A 49 -3.21 -11.71 -22.09
CA ILE A 49 -2.17 -11.31 -23.04
C ILE A 49 -1.17 -12.46 -23.16
N ILE A 50 -0.73 -12.71 -24.38
CA ILE A 50 0.33 -13.67 -24.69
C ILE A 50 1.57 -12.84 -25.05
N PHE A 51 2.66 -13.08 -24.34
CA PHE A 51 3.98 -12.50 -24.58
C PHE A 51 4.84 -13.53 -25.26
N ASP A 52 5.42 -13.16 -26.39
CA ASP A 52 6.32 -14.02 -27.13
C ASP A 52 7.76 -13.70 -26.73
N LEU A 53 8.51 -14.72 -26.33
CA LEU A 53 9.89 -14.61 -25.89
C LEU A 53 10.81 -14.87 -27.08
N LEU A 54 11.92 -14.16 -27.13
CA LEU A 54 12.96 -14.37 -28.14
C LEU A 54 13.53 -15.79 -27.97
N PRO A 55 13.55 -16.60 -29.06
CA PRO A 55 14.09 -17.95 -29.00
C PRO A 55 15.60 -17.89 -28.74
N SER A 56 16.07 -18.70 -27.80
CA SER A 56 17.47 -18.78 -27.40
C SER A 56 17.82 -20.20 -27.02
N SER A 57 19.10 -20.57 -27.17
CA SER A 57 19.59 -21.89 -26.74
C SER A 57 19.35 -22.18 -25.25
N LEU A 58 19.18 -21.13 -24.45
CA LEU A 58 18.97 -21.18 -23.00
C LEU A 58 17.49 -21.19 -22.59
N ILE A 59 16.56 -20.97 -23.52
CA ILE A 59 15.13 -20.84 -23.24
C ILE A 59 14.34 -21.84 -24.08
N THR A 60 13.66 -22.78 -23.42
CA THR A 60 12.76 -23.74 -24.07
C THR A 60 11.32 -23.25 -24.17
N VAL A 61 10.91 -22.31 -23.32
CA VAL A 61 9.57 -21.72 -23.29
C VAL A 61 9.56 -20.42 -24.08
N THR A 62 8.88 -20.41 -25.21
CA THR A 62 8.86 -19.25 -26.14
C THR A 62 7.64 -18.35 -25.96
N SER A 63 6.69 -18.71 -25.11
CA SER A 63 5.52 -17.87 -24.85
C SER A 63 5.06 -17.94 -23.40
N LEU A 64 4.58 -16.82 -22.89
CA LEU A 64 4.05 -16.67 -21.55
C LEU A 64 2.69 -15.99 -21.63
N SER A 65 1.67 -16.59 -21.03
CA SER A 65 0.36 -15.97 -20.95
C SER A 65 0.07 -15.44 -19.56
N LEU A 66 -0.31 -14.17 -19.47
CA LEU A 66 -0.66 -13.48 -18.23
C LEU A 66 -2.03 -12.81 -18.36
N SER A 67 -2.80 -12.82 -17.28
CA SER A 67 -4.02 -12.02 -17.17
C SER A 67 -3.67 -10.65 -16.62
N SER A 68 -4.01 -9.60 -17.38
CA SER A 68 -3.92 -8.22 -16.94
C SER A 68 -4.93 -7.96 -15.82
N LEU A 69 -4.49 -7.24 -14.78
CA LEU A 69 -5.35 -6.81 -13.69
C LEU A 69 -6.42 -5.81 -14.19
N ALA A 70 -7.58 -5.76 -13.55
CA ALA A 70 -8.59 -4.76 -13.88
C ALA A 70 -8.17 -3.37 -13.39
N LEU A 71 -8.58 -2.30 -14.06
CA LEU A 71 -8.24 -0.93 -13.64
C LEU A 71 -8.75 -0.59 -12.23
N ASN A 72 -9.92 -1.13 -11.87
CA ASN A 72 -10.59 -0.86 -10.59
C ASN A 72 -10.12 -1.78 -9.46
N THR A 73 -9.19 -2.69 -9.74
CA THR A 73 -8.60 -3.56 -8.72
C THR A 73 -7.32 -2.95 -8.19
N SER A 74 -7.07 -3.19 -6.90
CA SER A 74 -5.82 -2.84 -6.27
C SER A 74 -4.83 -4.00 -6.36
N PHE A 75 -3.54 -3.67 -6.39
CA PHE A 75 -2.45 -4.64 -6.29
C PHE A 75 -1.52 -4.25 -5.14
N ARG A 76 -0.77 -5.23 -4.63
CA ARG A 76 0.15 -5.04 -3.51
C ARG A 76 1.59 -5.05 -4.01
N PHE A 77 2.35 -4.02 -3.65
CA PHE A 77 3.78 -3.92 -3.92
C PHE A 77 4.50 -3.55 -2.63
N LEU A 78 5.47 -4.37 -2.21
CA LEU A 78 6.21 -4.24 -0.95
C LEU A 78 5.31 -4.07 0.31
N GLY A 79 4.11 -4.64 0.29
CA GLY A 79 3.14 -4.52 1.39
C GLY A 79 2.21 -3.30 1.32
N VAL A 80 2.45 -2.36 0.39
CA VAL A 80 1.58 -1.20 0.14
C VAL A 80 0.63 -1.50 -1.01
N TRP A 81 -0.59 -0.97 -0.95
CA TRP A 81 -1.60 -1.18 -1.99
C TRP A 81 -1.67 0.02 -2.94
N PHE A 82 -1.77 -0.29 -4.22
CA PHE A 82 -1.86 0.66 -5.32
C PHE A 82 -3.11 0.35 -6.16
N SER A 83 -3.63 1.35 -6.86
CA SER A 83 -4.76 1.20 -7.80
C SER A 83 -4.37 1.79 -9.14
N LEU A 84 -4.72 1.12 -10.25
CA LEU A 84 -4.49 1.68 -11.59
C LEU A 84 -5.45 2.84 -11.89
N SER A 85 -6.66 2.81 -11.35
CA SER A 85 -7.69 3.83 -11.57
C SER A 85 -7.54 5.12 -10.73
N ALA A 86 -6.36 5.39 -10.16
CA ALA A 86 -6.11 6.51 -9.22
C ALA A 86 -7.09 6.57 -8.01
N SER A 87 -7.85 5.49 -7.76
CA SER A 87 -8.81 5.42 -6.66
C SER A 87 -8.14 5.11 -5.33
N SER A 88 -8.40 5.95 -4.32
CA SER A 88 -7.94 5.75 -2.94
C SER A 88 -8.93 4.97 -2.08
N GLN A 89 -10.07 4.54 -2.62
CA GLN A 89 -11.14 3.89 -1.86
C GLN A 89 -10.69 2.59 -1.18
N PHE A 90 -9.86 1.81 -1.86
CA PHE A 90 -9.32 0.57 -1.31
C PHE A 90 -8.45 0.85 -0.08
N VAL A 91 -7.49 1.78 -0.21
CA VAL A 91 -6.60 2.19 0.89
C VAL A 91 -7.42 2.77 2.03
N LEU A 92 -8.41 3.63 1.74
CA LEU A 92 -9.33 4.18 2.73
C LEU A 92 -10.07 3.09 3.52
N LYS A 93 -10.59 2.07 2.83
CA LYS A 93 -11.27 0.92 3.46
C LYS A 93 -10.30 0.14 4.35
N GLN A 94 -9.08 -0.08 3.87
CA GLN A 94 -8.04 -0.77 4.62
C GLN A 94 -7.68 -0.01 5.92
N MET A 95 -7.47 1.31 5.83
CA MET A 95 -7.14 2.15 6.99
C MET A 95 -8.26 2.12 8.03
N ARG A 96 -9.52 2.24 7.59
CA ARG A 96 -10.69 2.11 8.47
C ARG A 96 -10.74 0.74 9.15
N SER A 97 -10.43 -0.34 8.43
CA SER A 97 -10.36 -1.68 9.03
C SER A 97 -9.27 -1.76 10.09
N MET A 98 -8.03 -1.33 9.79
CA MET A 98 -6.91 -1.40 10.74
C MET A 98 -7.19 -0.66 12.05
N VAL A 99 -7.72 0.56 11.95
CA VAL A 99 -8.15 1.33 13.13
C VAL A 99 -9.26 0.60 13.87
N LYS A 100 -10.26 0.07 13.16
CA LYS A 100 -11.38 -0.65 13.77
C LYS A 100 -10.93 -1.91 14.50
N ASP A 101 -10.04 -2.69 13.90
CA ASP A 101 -9.51 -3.93 14.46
C ASP A 101 -8.68 -3.64 15.72
N MET A 102 -7.85 -2.60 15.68
CA MET A 102 -7.08 -2.17 16.84
C MET A 102 -7.98 -1.62 17.97
N ALA A 103 -9.00 -0.83 17.62
CA ALA A 103 -9.97 -0.33 18.59
C ALA A 103 -10.77 -1.48 19.24
N ALA A 104 -11.17 -2.48 18.46
CA ALA A 104 -11.86 -3.67 18.95
C ALA A 104 -10.97 -4.52 19.86
N LEU A 105 -9.67 -4.61 19.54
CA LEU A 105 -8.69 -5.34 20.35
C LEU A 105 -8.41 -4.64 21.69
N LEU A 106 -8.27 -3.32 21.70
CA LEU A 106 -7.89 -2.54 22.89
C LEU A 106 -9.08 -2.15 23.77
N GLY A 107 -10.26 -1.97 23.17
CA GLY A 107 -11.49 -1.58 23.86
C GLY A 107 -11.81 -2.41 25.12
N PRO A 108 -11.91 -3.74 25.04
CA PRO A 108 -12.31 -4.57 26.18
C PRO A 108 -11.16 -4.82 27.19
N LYS A 109 -9.90 -4.56 26.81
CA LYS A 109 -8.75 -4.88 27.68
C LYS A 109 -8.63 -3.89 28.84
N LYS A 110 -8.24 -4.38 30.02
CA LYS A 110 -7.95 -3.55 31.22
C LYS A 110 -6.59 -2.86 31.07
N LEU A 111 -6.53 -1.84 30.20
CA LEU A 111 -5.34 -1.05 29.90
C LEU A 111 -5.51 0.38 30.39
N LEU A 112 -4.40 0.97 30.86
CA LEU A 112 -4.34 2.40 31.14
C LEU A 112 -4.30 3.20 29.82
N ALA A 113 -4.76 4.46 29.87
CA ALA A 113 -4.73 5.36 28.73
C ALA A 113 -3.31 5.49 28.12
N GLN A 114 -2.27 5.52 28.96
CA GLN A 114 -0.87 5.55 28.52
C GLN A 114 -0.46 4.32 27.68
N HIS A 115 -0.95 3.12 27.99
CA HIS A 115 -0.65 1.92 27.21
C HIS A 115 -1.33 1.97 25.84
N VAL A 116 -2.55 2.51 25.79
CA VAL A 116 -3.27 2.72 24.53
C VAL A 116 -2.59 3.80 23.68
N ALA A 117 -2.15 4.90 24.29
CA ALA A 117 -1.39 5.95 23.61
C ALA A 117 -0.06 5.43 23.06
N TYR A 118 0.68 4.62 23.83
CA TYR A 118 1.91 3.97 23.37
C TYR A 118 1.64 3.07 22.16
N LEU A 119 0.63 2.19 22.22
CA LEU A 119 0.30 1.30 21.10
C LEU A 119 -0.17 2.08 19.87
N TYR A 120 -0.87 3.19 20.06
CA TYR A 120 -1.22 4.08 18.97
C TYR A 120 0.05 4.66 18.32
N ASN A 121 0.95 5.27 19.09
CA ASN A 121 2.15 5.93 18.57
C ASN A 121 3.19 4.98 17.98
N ALA A 122 3.42 3.83 18.62
CA ALA A 122 4.52 2.92 18.27
C ALA A 122 4.10 1.82 17.28
N VAL A 123 2.80 1.57 17.13
CA VAL A 123 2.30 0.45 16.29
C VAL A 123 1.30 0.91 15.25
N LEU A 124 0.22 1.59 15.65
CA LEU A 124 -0.83 1.96 14.70
C LEU A 124 -0.36 3.07 13.76
N LEU A 125 0.21 4.12 14.32
CA LEU A 125 0.62 5.30 13.58
C LEU A 125 1.65 4.97 12.48
N PRO A 126 2.75 4.23 12.76
CA PRO A 126 3.71 3.86 11.71
C PRO A 126 3.09 2.95 10.64
N LYS A 127 2.16 2.07 11.02
CA LYS A 127 1.44 1.22 10.05
C LYS A 127 0.55 2.04 9.14
N LEU A 128 -0.23 2.97 9.69
CA LEU A 128 -1.08 3.86 8.91
C LEU A 128 -0.21 4.72 7.99
N GLU A 129 0.87 5.31 8.51
CA GLU A 129 1.81 6.12 7.75
C GLU A 129 2.40 5.35 6.56
N PHE A 130 2.91 4.14 6.80
CA PHE A 130 3.43 3.27 5.76
C PHE A 130 2.43 3.02 4.61
N HIS A 131 1.16 2.79 4.95
CA HIS A 131 0.12 2.58 3.95
C HIS A 131 -0.38 3.86 3.28
N LEU A 132 -0.16 5.02 3.90
CA LEU A 132 -0.58 6.32 3.39
C LEU A 132 0.45 6.97 2.46
N GLN A 133 1.69 6.46 2.40
CA GLN A 133 2.75 7.01 1.53
C GLN A 133 2.32 7.15 0.07
N THR A 134 1.36 6.36 -0.40
CA THR A 134 0.95 6.30 -1.81
C THR A 134 -0.37 7.02 -2.08
N THR A 135 -1.05 7.53 -1.06
CA THR A 135 -2.36 8.19 -1.21
C THR A 135 -2.49 9.40 -0.30
N LEU A 136 -2.79 10.55 -0.90
CA LEU A 136 -3.08 11.77 -0.17
C LEU A 136 -4.57 11.81 0.21
N PHE A 137 -4.86 11.96 1.50
CA PHE A 137 -6.21 12.19 2.01
C PHE A 137 -6.34 13.57 2.62
N SER A 138 -7.54 14.14 2.56
CA SER A 138 -7.87 15.35 3.30
C SER A 138 -7.77 15.12 4.80
N GLU A 139 -7.47 16.18 5.55
CA GLU A 139 -7.45 16.15 7.01
C GLU A 139 -8.77 15.63 7.59
N SER A 140 -9.92 16.05 7.05
CA SER A 140 -11.23 15.58 7.47
C SER A 140 -11.40 14.06 7.35
N THR A 141 -10.80 13.47 6.31
CA THR A 141 -10.81 12.02 6.09
C THR A 141 -9.93 11.31 7.11
N ILE A 142 -8.72 11.82 7.34
CA ILE A 142 -7.80 11.28 8.36
C ILE A 142 -8.41 11.35 9.76
N GLN A 143 -9.00 12.49 10.12
CA GLN A 143 -9.72 12.68 11.39
C GLN A 143 -10.86 11.68 11.54
N SER A 144 -11.64 11.45 10.48
CA SER A 144 -12.70 10.45 10.46
C SER A 144 -12.18 9.03 10.69
N ILE A 145 -11.03 8.68 10.10
CA ILE A 145 -10.37 7.39 10.29
C ILE A 145 -9.93 7.20 11.75
N ILE A 146 -9.18 8.15 12.32
CA ILE A 146 -8.59 7.98 13.67
C ILE A 146 -9.60 8.19 14.80
N LYS A 147 -10.77 8.81 14.53
CA LYS A 147 -11.82 9.12 15.52
C LYS A 147 -12.17 7.95 16.43
N LEU A 148 -12.25 6.74 15.87
CA LEU A 148 -12.60 5.54 16.63
C LEU A 148 -11.54 5.20 17.69
N MET A 149 -10.26 5.34 17.36
CA MET A 149 -9.16 5.10 18.30
C MET A 149 -9.11 6.15 19.41
N PHE A 150 -9.34 7.43 19.09
CA PHE A 150 -9.42 8.47 20.12
C PHE A 150 -10.62 8.28 21.05
N SER A 151 -11.73 7.72 20.56
CA SER A 151 -12.85 7.32 21.43
C SER A 151 -12.44 6.25 22.44
N VAL A 152 -11.66 5.25 22.03
CA VAL A 152 -11.13 4.24 22.95
C VAL A 152 -10.21 4.87 23.99
N LEU A 153 -9.28 5.72 23.56
CA LEU A 153 -8.37 6.43 24.47
C LEU A 153 -9.14 7.27 25.51
N ARG A 154 -10.11 8.08 25.08
CA ARG A 154 -10.92 8.93 25.98
C ARG A 154 -11.64 8.10 27.03
N LYS A 155 -12.24 6.97 26.62
CA LYS A 155 -12.87 6.02 27.56
C LYS A 155 -11.89 5.47 28.59
N LYS A 156 -10.66 5.14 28.18
CA LYS A 156 -9.61 4.67 29.11
C LYS A 156 -9.08 5.77 30.02
N ALA A 157 -9.12 7.01 29.58
CA ALA A 157 -8.72 8.19 30.34
C ALA A 157 -9.82 8.71 31.29
N GLY A 158 -11.04 8.15 31.24
CA GLY A 158 -12.19 8.69 31.97
C GLY A 158 -12.71 10.04 31.43
N LEU A 159 -12.35 10.38 30.19
CA LEU A 159 -12.72 11.63 29.54
C LEU A 159 -14.03 11.51 28.76
N ALA A 160 -14.75 12.62 28.64
CA ALA A 160 -15.94 12.70 27.80
C ALA A 160 -15.58 12.43 26.32
N VAL A 161 -16.50 11.80 25.58
CA VAL A 161 -16.31 11.54 24.14
C VAL A 161 -16.19 12.85 23.34
N THR A 162 -16.72 13.96 23.85
CA THR A 162 -16.66 15.30 23.24
C THR A 162 -15.38 16.07 23.54
N THR A 163 -14.47 15.54 24.37
CA THR A 163 -13.23 16.23 24.73
C THR A 163 -12.42 16.60 23.47
N PRO A 164 -12.01 17.88 23.30
CA PRO A 164 -11.22 18.32 22.16
C PRO A 164 -9.99 17.45 21.89
N LEU A 165 -9.67 17.24 20.62
CA LEU A 165 -8.56 16.39 20.21
C LEU A 165 -7.21 16.90 20.76
N ALA A 166 -7.00 18.22 20.77
CA ALA A 166 -5.81 18.89 21.30
C ALA A 166 -5.48 18.53 22.76
N LEU A 167 -6.49 18.25 23.60
CA LEU A 167 -6.25 17.83 24.98
C LEU A 167 -5.70 16.40 25.05
N ASN A 168 -6.08 15.52 24.12
CA ASN A 168 -5.51 14.16 24.07
C ASN A 168 -4.02 14.20 23.67
N PHE A 169 -3.64 15.15 22.82
CA PHE A 169 -2.25 15.42 22.45
C PHE A 169 -1.42 15.86 23.65
N ALA A 170 -1.92 16.84 24.41
CA ALA A 170 -1.23 17.39 25.57
C ALA A 170 -1.10 16.38 26.73
N PHE A 171 -2.12 15.57 27.00
CA PHE A 171 -2.11 14.66 28.14
C PHE A 171 -1.35 13.34 27.91
N TYR A 172 -1.23 12.90 26.65
CA TYR A 172 -0.73 11.54 26.35
C TYR A 172 0.37 11.49 25.29
N ALA A 173 0.97 12.64 24.94
CA ALA A 173 2.06 12.74 23.95
C ALA A 173 1.75 11.95 22.67
N ILE A 174 0.50 12.01 22.21
CA ILE A 174 0.08 11.32 21.00
C ILE A 174 0.71 12.03 19.81
N SER A 175 1.21 11.31 18.84
CA SER A 175 1.73 11.91 17.60
C SER A 175 0.62 11.96 16.57
N TYR A 176 0.49 13.07 15.85
CA TYR A 176 -0.56 13.24 14.84
C TYR A 176 0.02 13.06 13.43
N LEU A 177 -0.72 12.41 12.53
CA LEU A 177 -0.29 12.16 11.14
C LEU A 177 0.06 13.45 10.34
N GLN A 178 -0.49 14.62 10.68
CA GLN A 178 -0.12 15.93 10.06
C GLN A 178 1.34 16.31 10.25
N GLY A 179 2.05 15.84 11.29
CA GLY A 179 3.47 16.18 11.45
C GLY A 179 4.31 15.84 10.21
N TYR A 180 3.87 14.86 9.42
CA TYR A 180 4.48 14.43 8.16
C TYR A 180 3.75 14.98 6.91
N LEU A 181 2.43 15.23 6.96
CA LEU A 181 1.72 15.90 5.84
C LEU A 181 2.12 17.38 5.70
N SER A 182 2.65 17.99 6.76
CA SER A 182 3.16 19.37 6.77
C SER A 182 4.69 19.45 6.68
N ALA A 183 5.40 18.31 6.68
CA ALA A 183 6.83 18.26 6.42
C ALA A 183 7.06 17.84 4.96
N GLU A 184 7.37 18.84 4.14
CA GLU A 184 7.75 18.76 2.73
C GLU A 184 6.58 18.45 1.78
N SER A 185 6.07 19.40 1.00
CA SER A 185 6.81 20.02 -0.11
C SER A 185 7.66 19.01 -0.89
N CYS A 186 7.26 17.74 -1.01
CA CYS A 186 7.79 16.88 -2.06
C CYS A 186 7.12 17.29 -3.38
N PRO A 187 7.87 17.78 -4.38
CA PRO A 187 7.32 18.05 -5.70
C PRO A 187 7.06 16.69 -6.35
N ILE A 188 5.85 16.14 -6.18
CA ILE A 188 5.36 15.09 -7.08
C ILE A 188 4.81 15.79 -8.33
N THR A 189 5.67 16.56 -8.99
CA THR A 189 5.56 16.78 -10.42
C THR A 189 6.25 15.58 -11.06
N ILE A 190 5.52 14.47 -11.21
CA ILE A 190 5.80 13.63 -12.36
C ILE A 190 5.14 14.37 -13.51
N SER A 191 5.89 15.29 -14.13
CA SER A 191 5.58 15.72 -15.49
C SER A 191 5.68 14.47 -16.36
N LEU A 192 4.54 13.84 -16.61
CA LEU A 192 4.34 13.14 -17.87
C LEU A 192 4.03 14.23 -18.91
N GLU A 193 5.05 15.01 -19.25
CA GLU A 193 5.07 15.68 -20.54
C GLU A 193 5.74 14.71 -21.53
N LEU A 194 5.00 14.43 -22.59
CA LEU A 194 5.44 13.75 -23.81
C LEU A 194 6.63 14.48 -24.45
#